data_AF-A0A7X7PXG6-F1
#
_entry.id   AF-A0A7X7PXG6-F1
#
_cell.length_a   1.000
_cell.length_b   1.000
_cell.length_c   1.000
_cell.angle_alpha   90.00
_cell.angle_beta   90.00
_cell.angle_gamma   90.00
#
_symmetry.space_group_name_H-M   'P 1'
#
loop_
_entity.id
_entity.type
_entity.pdbx_description
1 polymer ?
#
loop_
_entity_poly.entity_id
_entity_poly.type
_entity_poly.pdbx_seq_one_letter_code
_entity_poly.pdbx_strand_id
1 'polypeptide(L)'
;MKPRWLIVLGLVAYAVFAIVTFPASVLLGQFRDAGVTAAGVEGTAWKGRAQVLQIQGVNVGSVKWDLHALALLVAKIRADVEVTRTEGFLESQVDFAPGPIRFSNLTASVPLAALSGIAPPGWNATVNLRFSELVLDE
;
A
#
# COMPACT_ATOMS: atom_id res chain seq x y z
N MET A 1 -0.05 -45.99 9.46
CA MET A 1 -0.84 -44.76 9.23
C MET A 1 -0.08 -43.94 8.20
N LYS A 2 -0.65 -43.71 7.01
CA LYS A 2 0.10 -43.35 5.79
C LYS A 2 0.59 -41.88 5.84
N PRO A 3 1.86 -41.58 5.56
CA PRO A 3 2.48 -40.25 5.73
C PRO A 3 1.99 -39.16 4.74
N ARG A 4 0.89 -39.40 4.02
CA ARG A 4 0.35 -38.47 3.01
C ARG A 4 -0.09 -37.14 3.62
N TRP A 5 -0.50 -37.12 4.89
CA TRP A 5 -0.83 -35.89 5.59
C TRP A 5 0.38 -34.99 5.82
N LEU A 6 1.58 -35.56 6.03
CA LEU A 6 2.82 -34.79 6.15
C LEU A 6 3.19 -34.10 4.82
N ILE A 7 2.92 -34.75 3.68
CA ILE A 7 3.14 -34.16 2.35
C ILE A 7 2.18 -33.00 2.11
N VAL A 8 0.89 -33.18 2.42
CA VAL A 8 -0.11 -32.10 2.31
C VAL A 8 0.25 -30.95 3.24
N LEU A 9 0.63 -31.23 4.48
CA LEU A 9 1.03 -30.23 5.45
C LEU A 9 2.28 -29.46 4.98
N GLY A 10 3.29 -30.17 4.45
CA GLY A 10 4.48 -29.56 3.88
C GLY A 10 4.17 -28.68 2.66
N LEU A 11 3.29 -29.14 1.77
CA LEU A 11 2.86 -28.37 0.59
C LEU A 11 2.11 -27.10 1.00
N VAL A 12 1.20 -27.19 1.97
CA VAL A 12 0.46 -26.04 2.50
C VAL A 12 1.41 -25.07 3.19
N ALA A 13 2.32 -25.55 4.04
CA ALA A 13 3.31 -24.70 4.69
C ALA A 13 4.23 -24.00 3.68
N TYR A 14 4.65 -24.71 2.62
CA TYR A 14 5.43 -24.14 1.54
C TYR A 14 4.67 -23.04 0.79
N ALA A 15 3.40 -23.29 0.45
CA ALA A 15 2.57 -22.29 -0.22
C ALA A 15 2.37 -21.04 0.65
N VAL A 16 2.07 -21.21 1.93
CA VAL A 16 1.95 -20.11 2.89
C VAL A 16 3.25 -19.33 2.99
N PHE A 17 4.38 -20.03 3.13
CA PHE A 17 5.69 -19.38 3.22
C PHE A 17 6.01 -18.59 1.95
N ALA A 18 5.81 -19.18 0.77
CA ALA A 18 6.04 -18.52 -0.51
C ALA A 18 5.19 -17.24 -0.67
N ILE A 19 3.93 -17.28 -0.23
CA ILE A 19 3.03 -16.14 -0.21
C ILE A 19 3.55 -15.07 0.76
N VAL A 20 3.92 -15.44 1.99
CA VAL A 20 4.42 -14.52 3.03
C VAL A 20 5.76 -13.89 2.66
N THR A 21 6.64 -14.61 1.97
CA THR A 21 7.96 -14.10 1.56
C THR A 21 7.97 -13.53 0.14
N PHE A 22 6.81 -13.34 -0.48
CA PHE A 22 6.74 -12.89 -1.87
C PHE A 22 7.42 -11.51 -2.02
N PRO A 23 8.47 -11.37 -2.87
CA PRO A 23 9.21 -10.13 -3.00
C PRO A 23 8.41 -9.05 -3.73
N ALA A 24 8.43 -7.82 -3.21
CA ALA A 24 7.70 -6.71 -3.80
C ALA A 24 8.17 -6.35 -5.21
N SER A 25 9.46 -6.53 -5.50
CA SER A 25 10.05 -6.22 -6.81
C SER A 25 9.44 -7.05 -7.93
N VAL A 26 9.06 -8.31 -7.65
CA VAL A 26 8.39 -9.19 -8.61
C VAL A 26 6.95 -8.75 -8.81
N LEU A 27 6.23 -8.45 -7.72
CA LEU A 27 4.85 -7.98 -7.77
C LEU A 27 4.72 -6.69 -8.58
N LEU A 28 5.49 -5.66 -8.21
CA LEU A 28 5.50 -4.36 -8.89
C LEU A 28 6.01 -4.45 -10.33
N GLY A 29 6.88 -5.42 -10.61
CA GLY A 29 7.35 -5.72 -11.96
C GLY A 29 6.22 -6.14 -12.93
N GLN A 30 5.17 -6.81 -12.43
CA GLN A 30 4.04 -7.22 -13.27
C GLN A 30 3.15 -6.06 -13.69
N PHE A 31 3.13 -4.97 -12.93
CA PHE A 31 2.34 -3.77 -13.25
C PHE A 31 3.06 -2.79 -14.18
N ARG A 32 4.25 -3.14 -14.68
CA ARG A 32 5.00 -2.31 -15.64
C ARG A 32 4.22 -2.05 -16.92
N ASP A 33 3.52 -3.05 -17.45
CA ASP A 33 2.71 -2.90 -18.66
C ASP A 33 1.47 -2.02 -18.43
N ALA A 34 1.00 -1.92 -17.18
CA ALA A 34 -0.06 -0.98 -16.77
C ALA A 34 0.48 0.45 -16.55
N GLY A 35 1.75 0.71 -16.86
CA GLY A 35 2.41 2.00 -16.68
C GLY A 35 2.88 2.27 -15.26
N VAL A 36 2.94 1.26 -14.38
CA VAL A 36 3.44 1.41 -13.01
C VAL A 36 4.91 0.98 -12.96
N THR A 37 5.81 1.93 -12.76
CA THR A 37 7.24 1.66 -12.60
C THR A 37 7.68 2.02 -11.19
N ALA A 38 8.44 1.12 -10.57
CA ALA A 38 9.00 1.34 -9.24
C ALA A 38 10.52 1.15 -9.27
N ALA A 39 11.26 2.05 -8.64
CA ALA A 39 12.71 1.99 -8.49
C ALA A 39 13.10 2.00 -7.01
N GLY A 40 14.21 1.33 -6.67
CA GLY A 40 14.65 1.16 -5.29
C GLY A 40 13.65 0.40 -4.42
N VAL A 41 13.03 -0.64 -4.98
CA VAL A 41 12.06 -1.49 -4.26
C VAL A 41 12.80 -2.39 -3.28
N GLU A 42 12.42 -2.33 -2.02
CA GLU A 42 12.98 -3.15 -0.94
C GLU A 42 11.85 -3.78 -0.12
N GLY A 43 12.07 -5.00 0.36
CA GLY A 43 11.12 -5.73 1.20
C GLY A 43 10.22 -6.71 0.44
N THR A 44 9.09 -7.04 1.05
CA THR A 44 8.11 -8.02 0.54
C THR A 44 6.86 -7.32 0.02
N ALA A 45 6.02 -8.06 -0.69
CA ALA A 45 4.69 -7.62 -1.10
C ALA A 45 3.82 -7.19 0.09
N TRP A 46 4.14 -7.65 1.31
CA TRP A 46 3.47 -7.25 2.53
C TRP A 46 4.08 -5.99 3.10
N LYS A 47 5.38 -6.00 3.38
CA LYS A 47 6.08 -4.91 4.04
C LYS A 47 7.27 -4.50 3.21
N GLY A 48 7.17 -3.34 2.59
CA GLY A 48 8.18 -2.87 1.68
C GLY A 48 8.13 -1.37 1.47
N ARG A 49 9.11 -0.90 0.70
CA ARG A 49 9.21 0.48 0.26
C ARG A 49 9.69 0.54 -1.18
N ALA A 50 9.24 1.55 -1.90
CA ALA A 50 9.75 1.96 -3.19
C ALA A 50 10.26 3.39 -3.06
N GLN A 51 11.52 3.62 -3.44
CA GLN A 51 12.12 4.95 -3.37
C GLN A 51 11.51 5.90 -4.39
N VAL A 52 11.17 5.39 -5.58
CA VAL A 52 10.49 6.15 -6.63
C VAL A 52 9.40 5.26 -7.23
N LEU A 53 8.15 5.70 -7.15
CA LEU A 53 7.01 5.12 -7.85
C LEU A 53 6.54 6.10 -8.93
N GLN A 54 6.39 5.62 -10.16
CA GLN A 54 5.78 6.37 -11.26
C GLN A 54 4.57 5.61 -11.78
N ILE A 55 3.48 6.31 -11.99
CA ILE A 55 2.24 5.75 -12.55
C ILE A 55 1.91 6.55 -13.80
N GLN A 56 1.89 5.88 -14.95
CA GLN A 56 1.67 6.49 -16.27
C GLN A 56 2.61 7.68 -16.53
N GLY A 57 3.87 7.58 -16.10
CA GLY A 57 4.88 8.63 -16.23
C GLY A 57 4.80 9.76 -15.19
N VAL A 58 3.77 9.77 -14.32
CA VAL A 58 3.67 10.72 -13.21
C VAL A 58 4.47 10.19 -12.02
N ASN A 59 5.48 10.94 -11.59
CA ASN A 59 6.24 10.61 -10.39
C ASN A 59 5.37 10.83 -9.14
N VAL A 60 4.98 9.73 -8.49
CA VAL A 60 4.19 9.74 -7.26
C VAL A 60 5.06 10.16 -6.07
N GLY A 61 6.31 9.69 -6.04
CA GLY A 61 7.28 9.90 -4.97
C GLY A 61 7.75 8.59 -4.36
N SER A 62 8.20 8.66 -3.11
CA SER A 62 8.53 7.48 -2.32
C SER A 62 7.27 6.90 -1.70
N VAL A 63 7.10 5.59 -1.77
CA VAL A 63 5.92 4.88 -1.26
C VAL A 63 6.38 3.77 -0.34
N LYS A 64 5.73 3.64 0.80
CA LYS A 64 5.94 2.57 1.77
C LYS A 64 4.61 1.94 2.09
N TRP A 65 4.60 0.61 2.17
CA TRP A 65 3.40 -0.16 2.48
C TRP A 65 3.73 -1.19 3.54
N ASP A 66 2.78 -1.42 4.44
CA ASP A 66 2.83 -2.43 5.49
C ASP A 66 1.46 -3.12 5.59
N LEU A 67 1.33 -4.27 4.91
CA LEU A 67 0.19 -5.16 5.02
C LEU A 67 0.45 -6.16 6.13
N HIS A 68 -0.45 -6.17 7.11
CA HIS A 68 -0.37 -7.07 8.24
C HIS A 68 -0.83 -8.48 7.85
N ALA A 69 0.11 -9.33 7.42
CA ALA A 69 -0.17 -10.71 7.03
C ALA A 69 -0.85 -11.54 8.15
N LEU A 70 -0.58 -11.24 9.42
CA LEU A 70 -1.25 -11.88 10.56
C LEU A 70 -2.74 -11.55 10.64
N ALA A 71 -3.18 -10.39 10.14
CA ALA A 71 -4.59 -10.04 10.10
C ALA A 71 -5.38 -11.02 9.21
N LEU A 72 -4.75 -11.56 8.15
CA LEU A 72 -5.37 -12.52 7.23
C LEU A 72 -5.76 -13.82 7.94
N LEU A 73 -5.01 -14.23 8.98
CA LEU A 73 -5.35 -15.41 9.79
C LEU A 73 -6.69 -15.24 10.51
N VAL A 74 -7.09 -14.00 10.79
CA VAL A 74 -8.36 -13.63 11.41
C VAL A 74 -9.39 -13.15 10.39
N ALA A 75 -9.15 -13.44 9.10
CA ALA A 75 -9.95 -12.98 7.96
C ALA A 75 -10.10 -11.45 7.89
N LYS A 76 -9.10 -10.69 8.32
CA LYS A 76 -9.03 -9.23 8.19
C LYS A 76 -7.85 -8.86 7.31
N ILE A 77 -7.99 -7.84 6.49
CA ILE A 77 -6.88 -7.25 5.73
C ILE A 77 -6.64 -5.89 6.35
N ARG A 78 -5.46 -5.67 6.90
CA ARG A 78 -5.02 -4.36 7.34
C ARG A 78 -3.80 -3.95 6.54
N ALA A 79 -3.87 -2.78 5.91
CA ALA A 79 -2.81 -2.21 5.12
C ALA A 79 -2.55 -0.77 5.55
N ASP A 80 -1.30 -0.47 5.90
CA ASP A 80 -0.83 0.88 6.15
C ASP A 80 -0.03 1.33 4.93
N VAL A 81 -0.41 2.47 4.34
CA VAL A 81 0.23 3.02 3.14
C VAL A 81 0.66 4.44 3.44
N GLU A 82 1.94 4.71 3.19
CA GLU A 82 2.57 6.00 3.38
C GLU A 82 3.23 6.43 2.06
N VAL A 83 2.84 7.60 1.57
CA VAL A 83 3.38 8.22 0.36
C VAL A 83 4.04 9.52 0.75
N THR A 84 5.34 9.63 0.49
CA THR A 84 6.14 10.82 0.80
C THR A 84 6.71 11.41 -0.48
N ARG A 85 6.37 12.68 -0.72
CA ARG A 85 6.86 13.50 -1.83
C ARG A 85 7.62 14.70 -1.27
N THR A 86 8.42 15.36 -2.11
CA THR A 86 9.25 16.53 -1.77
C THR A 86 8.52 17.60 -0.95
N GLU A 87 7.23 17.82 -1.20
CA GLU A 87 6.50 18.92 -0.56
C GLU A 87 5.27 18.46 0.25
N GLY A 88 4.97 17.17 0.31
CA GLY A 88 3.76 16.67 0.97
C GLY A 88 3.82 15.18 1.30
N PHE A 89 2.92 14.75 2.18
CA PHE A 89 2.82 13.37 2.61
C PHE A 89 1.35 12.93 2.65
N LEU A 90 1.14 11.63 2.45
CA LEU A 90 -0.15 10.98 2.56
C LEU A 90 0.04 9.70 3.36
N GLU A 91 -0.67 9.59 4.47
CA GLU A 91 -0.73 8.41 5.30
C GLU A 91 -2.17 7.93 5.35
N SER A 92 -2.37 6.64 5.10
CA SER A 92 -3.69 6.04 5.06
C SER A 92 -3.61 4.63 5.63
N GLN A 93 -4.54 4.31 6.54
CA GLN A 93 -4.75 2.97 7.03
C GLN A 93 -6.06 2.42 6.47
N VAL A 94 -6.00 1.22 5.92
CA VAL A 94 -7.13 0.55 5.31
C VAL A 94 -7.38 -0.77 6.01
N ASP A 95 -8.56 -0.93 6.59
CA ASP A 95 -9.05 -2.13 7.22
C ASP A 95 -10.20 -2.73 6.39
N PHE A 96 -9.95 -3.86 5.74
CA PHE A 96 -11.01 -4.67 5.12
C PHE A 96 -11.33 -5.85 6.05
N ALA A 97 -12.61 -6.03 6.37
CA ALA A 97 -13.13 -7.22 7.03
C ALA A 97 -14.28 -7.77 6.20
N PRO A 98 -14.71 -9.04 6.37
CA PRO A 98 -15.98 -9.52 5.83
C PRO A 98 -17.12 -8.68 6.44
N GLY A 99 -17.51 -7.61 5.75
CA GLY A 99 -18.33 -6.51 6.25
C GLY A 99 -17.98 -5.17 5.57
N PRO A 100 -18.37 -4.02 6.13
CA PRO A 100 -18.11 -2.71 5.53
C PRO A 100 -16.61 -2.40 5.51
N ILE A 101 -16.15 -1.78 4.42
CA ILE A 101 -14.76 -1.38 4.26
C ILE A 101 -14.52 -0.13 5.09
N ARG A 102 -13.57 -0.19 6.03
CA ARG A 102 -13.24 0.93 6.91
C ARG A 102 -11.87 1.49 6.53
N PHE A 103 -11.86 2.75 6.15
CA PHE A 103 -10.65 3.53 6.03
C PHE A 103 -10.50 4.32 7.32
N SER A 104 -9.40 4.12 8.03
CA SER A 104 -9.11 4.80 9.29
C SER A 104 -7.90 5.72 9.10
N ASN A 105 -7.87 6.80 9.88
CA ASN A 105 -6.68 7.66 9.99
C ASN A 105 -6.12 8.17 8.66
N LEU A 106 -6.98 8.48 7.68
CA LEU A 106 -6.51 9.09 6.45
C LEU A 106 -6.05 10.51 6.75
N THR A 107 -4.73 10.72 6.69
CA THR A 107 -4.10 12.01 6.89
C THR A 107 -3.32 12.37 5.64
N ALA A 108 -3.72 13.43 4.96
CA ALA A 108 -3.03 13.94 3.79
C ALA A 108 -2.64 15.40 4.03
N SER A 109 -1.38 15.72 3.76
CA SER A 109 -0.86 17.07 3.78
C SER A 109 -0.33 17.40 2.40
N VAL A 110 -1.00 18.31 1.70
CA VAL A 110 -0.68 18.67 0.32
C VAL A 110 -0.53 20.18 0.22
N PRO A 111 0.62 20.69 -0.22
CA PRO A 111 0.78 22.10 -0.49
C PRO A 111 -0.03 22.48 -1.73
N LEU A 112 -0.70 23.63 -1.69
CA LEU A 112 -1.44 24.17 -2.82
C LEU A 112 -0.55 24.36 -4.05
N ALA A 113 0.77 24.55 -3.87
CA ALA A 113 1.75 24.59 -4.94
C ALA A 113 1.78 23.31 -5.78
N ALA A 114 1.57 22.14 -5.17
CA ALA A 114 1.43 20.87 -5.88
C ALA A 114 0.10 20.75 -6.65
N LEU A 115 -0.89 21.58 -6.30
CA LEU A 115 -2.20 21.69 -6.94
C LEU A 115 -2.26 22.93 -7.85
N SER A 116 -1.18 23.20 -8.58
CA SER A 116 -1.00 24.39 -9.43
C SER A 116 -2.07 24.61 -10.52
N GLY A 117 -2.95 23.63 -10.75
CA GLY A 117 -4.13 23.77 -11.63
C GLY A 117 -5.37 24.39 -10.97
N ILE A 118 -5.39 24.53 -9.64
CA ILE A 118 -6.56 24.98 -8.86
C ILE A 118 -6.25 26.20 -7.98
N ALA A 119 -4.97 26.43 -7.66
CA ALA A 119 -4.54 27.50 -6.76
C ALA A 119 -4.18 28.80 -7.52
N PRO A 120 -4.51 29.99 -6.98
CA PRO A 120 -4.03 31.26 -7.54
C PRO A 120 -2.49 31.36 -7.49
N PRO A 121 -1.86 31.98 -8.51
CA PRO A 121 -0.41 32.16 -8.52
C PRO A 121 0.06 32.97 -7.29
N GLY A 122 1.06 32.47 -6.58
CA GLY A 122 1.67 33.11 -5.41
C GLY A 122 1.18 32.63 -4.04
N TRP A 123 0.25 31.65 -3.99
CA TRP A 123 -0.23 31.08 -2.73
C TRP A 123 0.62 29.90 -2.27
N ASN A 124 1.33 30.07 -1.15
CA ASN A 124 2.04 29.00 -0.44
C ASN A 124 1.23 28.59 0.79
N ALA A 125 0.08 27.93 0.59
CA ALA A 125 -0.70 27.36 1.69
C ALA A 125 -0.62 25.83 1.65
N THR A 126 -0.74 25.19 2.82
CA THR A 126 -0.78 23.73 2.96
C THR A 126 -2.17 23.29 3.36
N VAL A 127 -2.75 22.38 2.58
CA VAL A 127 -4.03 21.76 2.88
C VAL A 127 -3.76 20.50 3.72
N ASN A 128 -4.23 20.52 4.96
CA ASN A 128 -4.21 19.35 5.83
C ASN A 128 -5.61 18.74 5.89
N LEU A 129 -5.74 17.54 5.35
CA LEU A 129 -6.94 16.72 5.40
C LEU A 129 -6.72 15.63 6.44
N ARG A 130 -7.61 15.53 7.43
CA ARG A 130 -7.58 14.46 8.43
C ARG A 130 -8.98 13.88 8.55
N PHE A 131 -9.11 12.60 8.23
CA PHE A 131 -10.32 11.84 8.40
C PHE A 131 -10.07 10.73 9.42
N SER A 132 -10.86 10.72 10.49
CA SER A 132 -10.71 9.76 11.57
C SER A 132 -11.26 8.38 11.20
N GLU A 133 -12.44 8.34 10.58
CA GLU A 133 -13.07 7.10 10.11
C GLU A 133 -13.91 7.44 8.87
N LEU A 134 -13.67 6.71 7.78
CA LEU A 134 -14.49 6.74 6.57
C LEU A 134 -14.97 5.30 6.34
N VAL A 135 -16.25 5.07 6.61
CA VAL A 135 -16.91 3.81 6.35
C VAL A 135 -17.56 3.90 4.98
N LEU A 136 -17.12 3.08 4.04
CA LEU A 136 -17.84 2.88 2.79
C LEU A 136 -18.85 1.75 3.02
N ASP A 137 -20.12 2.12 3.02
CA ASP A 137 -21.25 1.17 2.90
C ASP A 137 -21.46 0.91 1.41
N GLU A 138 -21.51 -0.36 1.01
CA GLU A 138 -21.79 -0.80 -0.37
C GLU A 138 -23.29 -0.71 -0.70
#